data_AF-A0A8J8EDX2-F1
#
_entry.id   AF-A0A8J8EDX2-F1
#
_cell.length_a   1.000
_cell.length_b   1.000
_cell.length_c   1.000
_cell.angle_alpha   90.00
_cell.angle_beta   90.00
_cell.angle_gamma   90.00
#
_symmetry.space_group_name_H-M   'P 1'
#
loop_
_entity.id
_entity.type
_entity.pdbx_description
1 polymer ?
#
loop_
_entity_poly.entity_id
_entity_poly.type
_entity_poly.pdbx_seq_one_letter_code
_entity_poly.pdbx_strand_id
1 'polypeptide(L)'
;MAVKAVDRRVFESVIDGLAKATKEKPEDIIWFFQVRELMSEMDKPMSDEKAWKIILKDKRTANLSTMELLELARRELKKFHRIERKLKKLGVI
;
A
#
# COMPACT_ATOMS: atom_id res chain seq x y z
N MET A 1 -11.91 4.87 19.57
CA MET A 1 -12.91 5.61 18.77
C MET A 1 -13.71 4.61 17.97
N ALA A 2 -15.02 4.50 18.20
CA ALA A 2 -15.88 3.66 17.38
C ALA A 2 -16.17 4.41 16.06
N VAL A 3 -15.64 3.91 14.94
CA VAL A 3 -15.96 4.41 13.60
C VAL A 3 -17.46 4.14 13.39
N LYS A 4 -18.26 5.17 13.10
CA LYS A 4 -19.70 4.99 12.90
C LYS A 4 -19.90 4.15 11.63
N ALA A 5 -20.93 3.29 11.62
CA ALA A 5 -21.21 2.41 10.49
C ALA A 5 -21.42 3.18 9.15
N VAL A 6 -21.83 4.44 9.23
CA VAL A 6 -21.97 5.36 8.09
C VAL A 6 -20.60 5.67 7.47
N ASP A 7 -19.58 5.95 8.28
CA ASP A 7 -18.23 6.28 7.81
C ASP A 7 -17.60 5.09 7.08
N ARG A 8 -17.89 3.88 7.55
CA ARG A 8 -17.42 2.65 6.91
C ARG A 8 -18.02 2.45 5.51
N ARG A 9 -19.33 2.67 5.34
CA ARG A 9 -19.98 2.53 4.03
C ARG A 9 -19.50 3.59 3.03
N VAL A 10 -19.28 4.82 3.51
CA VAL A 10 -18.72 5.89 2.67
C VAL A 10 -17.30 5.52 2.24
N PHE A 11 -16.47 5.04 3.17
CA PHE A 11 -15.13 4.55 2.86
C PHE A 11 -15.16 3.43 1.81
N GLU A 12 -15.95 2.38 2.03
CA GLU A 12 -16.11 1.26 1.10
C GLU A 12 -16.56 1.74 -0.29
N SER A 13 -17.55 2.64 -0.36
CA SER A 13 -18.02 3.20 -1.62
C SER A 13 -16.96 4.03 -2.36
N VAL A 14 -16.13 4.77 -1.65
CA VAL A 14 -15.00 5.53 -2.24
C VAL A 14 -13.97 4.56 -2.81
N ILE A 15 -13.58 3.54 -2.04
CA ILE A 15 -12.61 2.53 -2.47
C ILE A 15 -13.12 1.80 -3.72
N ASP A 16 -14.38 1.37 -3.72
CA ASP A 16 -14.98 0.68 -4.87
C ASP A 16 -15.06 1.58 -6.11
N GLY A 17 -15.40 2.86 -5.93
CA GLY A 17 -15.41 3.84 -7.00
C GLY A 17 -14.02 4.02 -7.64
N LEU A 18 -12.99 4.15 -6.81
CA LEU A 18 -11.60 4.26 -7.26
C LEU A 18 -11.11 2.98 -7.94
N ALA A 19 -11.43 1.81 -7.37
CA ALA A 19 -11.08 0.51 -7.94
C ALA A 19 -11.69 0.35 -9.34
N LYS A 20 -12.97 0.69 -9.49
CA LYS A 20 -13.67 0.66 -10.79
C LYS A 20 -13.08 1.64 -11.80
N ALA A 21 -12.82 2.88 -11.38
CA ALA A 21 -12.27 3.92 -12.26
C ALA A 21 -10.84 3.60 -12.73
N THR A 22 -10.05 2.96 -11.87
CA THR A 22 -8.66 2.57 -12.17
C THR A 22 -8.55 1.17 -12.80
N LYS A 23 -9.62 0.38 -12.81
CA LYS A 23 -9.60 -1.06 -13.17
C LYS A 23 -8.58 -1.84 -12.32
N GLU A 24 -8.52 -1.53 -11.04
CA GLU A 24 -7.73 -2.24 -10.03
C GLU A 24 -8.68 -2.89 -9.02
N LYS A 25 -8.16 -3.74 -8.13
CA LYS A 25 -8.99 -4.31 -7.06
C LYS A 25 -9.12 -3.33 -5.89
N PRO A 26 -10.22 -3.35 -5.11
CA PRO A 26 -10.36 -2.57 -3.88
C PRO A 26 -9.16 -2.71 -2.93
N GLU A 27 -8.64 -3.94 -2.79
CA GLU A 27 -7.49 -4.23 -1.92
C GLU A 27 -6.21 -3.56 -2.43
N ASP A 28 -6.06 -3.41 -3.75
CA ASP A 28 -4.90 -2.76 -4.36
C ASP A 28 -4.93 -1.24 -4.12
N ILE A 29 -6.13 -0.63 -4.10
CA ILE A 29 -6.31 0.79 -3.75
C ILE A 29 -5.99 1.03 -2.28
N ILE A 30 -6.49 0.18 -1.38
CA ILE A 30 -6.19 0.26 0.05
C ILE A 30 -4.68 0.13 0.27
N TRP A 31 -4.07 -0.91 -0.32
CA TRP A 31 -2.64 -1.15 -0.24
C TRP A 31 -1.83 0.05 -0.74
N PHE A 32 -2.22 0.67 -1.86
CA PHE A 32 -1.53 1.84 -2.41
C PHE A 32 -1.50 3.00 -1.40
N PHE A 33 -2.64 3.34 -0.78
CA PHE A 33 -2.68 4.44 0.18
C PHE A 33 -1.90 4.13 1.46
N GLN A 34 -1.93 2.89 1.94
CA GLN A 34 -1.11 2.44 3.08
C GLN A 34 0.39 2.58 2.79
N VAL A 35 0.83 2.14 1.60
CA VAL A 35 2.25 2.25 1.20
C VAL A 35 2.63 3.72 1.00
N ARG A 36 1.77 4.55 0.41
CA ARG A 36 2.03 5.96 0.21
C ARG A 36 2.18 6.72 1.53
N GLU A 37 1.32 6.44 2.50
CA GLU A 37 1.41 6.99 3.86
C GLU A 37 2.73 6.58 4.50
N LEU A 38 3.08 5.29 4.44
CA LEU A 38 4.38 4.80 4.93
C LEU A 38 5.56 5.50 4.25
N MET A 39 5.52 5.69 2.92
CA MET A 39 6.58 6.39 2.18
C MET A 39 6.67 7.87 2.59
N SER A 40 5.54 8.53 2.89
CA SER A 40 5.58 9.90 3.42
C SER A 40 6.13 9.99 4.85
N GLU A 41 6.02 8.91 5.63
CA GLU A 41 6.64 8.80 6.94
C GLU A 41 8.12 8.44 6.88
N MET A 42 8.59 7.83 5.78
CA MET A 42 9.99 7.42 5.58
C MET A 42 10.98 8.58 5.43
N ASP A 43 10.51 9.82 5.21
CA ASP A 43 11.35 11.02 5.37
C ASP A 43 11.87 11.18 6.82
N LYS A 44 11.36 10.37 7.76
CA LYS A 44 11.96 10.14 9.08
C LYS A 44 12.67 8.78 9.07
N PRO A 45 14.01 8.72 9.24
CA PRO A 45 14.72 7.45 9.24
C PRO A 45 14.17 6.53 10.34
N MET A 46 13.74 5.34 9.94
CA MET A 46 13.30 4.30 10.87
C MET A 46 14.53 3.77 11.63
N SER A 47 14.44 3.65 12.95
CA SER A 47 15.50 3.00 13.73
C SER A 47 15.67 1.54 13.33
N ASP A 48 16.91 1.05 13.29
CA ASP A 48 17.25 -0.34 12.95
C ASP A 48 16.44 -1.37 13.75
N GLU A 49 16.21 -1.14 15.05
CA GLU A 49 15.39 -2.01 15.91
C GLU A 49 13.93 -2.15 15.43
N LYS A 50 13.36 -1.06 14.93
CA LYS A 50 11.98 -1.02 14.44
C LYS A 50 11.88 -1.70 13.08
N ALA A 51 12.88 -1.50 12.22
CA ALA A 51 13.00 -2.23 10.95
C ALA A 51 13.15 -3.74 11.20
N TRP A 52 14.01 -4.14 12.14
CA TRP A 52 14.24 -5.54 12.48
C TRP A 52 12.99 -6.23 13.04
N LYS A 53 12.21 -5.56 13.89
CA LYS A 53 10.92 -6.09 14.39
C LYS A 53 9.88 -6.28 13.29
N ILE A 54 9.89 -5.45 12.24
CA ILE A 54 8.99 -5.59 11.09
C ILE A 54 9.43 -6.79 10.25
N ILE A 55 10.73 -6.87 9.93
CA ILE A 55 11.32 -7.98 9.16
C ILE A 55 11.07 -9.32 9.86
N LEU A 56 11.28 -9.40 11.18
CA LEU A 56 11.06 -10.62 11.95
C LEU A 56 9.57 -11.03 12.06
N LYS A 57 8.65 -10.08 11.96
CA LYS A 57 7.20 -10.36 11.93
C LYS A 57 6.72 -10.82 10.55
N ASP A 58 7.45 -10.49 9.49
CA ASP A 58 7.08 -10.87 8.14
C ASP A 58 7.52 -12.31 7.82
N LYS A 59 6.65 -13.25 8.17
CA LYS A 59 6.84 -14.68 7.87
C LYS A 59 6.79 -15.00 6.37
N ARG A 60 6.28 -14.09 5.52
CA ARG A 60 6.15 -14.33 4.08
C ARG A 60 7.46 -14.09 3.35
N THR A 61 8.23 -13.11 3.79
CA THR A 61 9.52 -12.74 3.18
C THR A 61 10.70 -13.41 3.84
N ALA A 62 10.55 -13.91 5.07
CA ALA A 62 11.64 -14.54 5.83
C ALA A 62 12.28 -15.77 5.15
N ASN A 63 11.54 -16.47 4.27
CA ASN A 63 12.04 -17.65 3.55
C ASN A 63 12.52 -17.35 2.13
N LEU A 64 12.50 -16.09 1.70
CA LEU A 64 12.92 -15.69 0.35
C LEU A 64 14.41 -15.36 0.34
N SER A 65 15.10 -15.77 -0.71
CA SER A 65 16.46 -15.33 -1.01
C SER A 65 16.51 -13.84 -1.30
N THR A 66 17.69 -13.22 -1.19
CA THR A 66 17.92 -11.82 -1.55
C THR A 66 17.42 -11.49 -2.96
N MET A 67 17.61 -12.41 -3.92
CA MET A 67 17.18 -12.20 -5.30
C MET A 67 15.65 -12.20 -5.41
N GLU A 68 14.97 -13.13 -4.73
CA GLU A 68 13.51 -13.19 -4.70
C GLU A 68 12.91 -11.95 -4.02
N LEU A 69 13.55 -11.44 -2.96
CA LEU A 69 13.15 -10.18 -2.32
C LEU A 69 13.29 -9.00 -3.28
N LEU A 70 14.38 -8.92 -4.04
CA LEU A 70 14.58 -7.87 -5.05
C LEU A 70 13.54 -7.95 -6.17
N GLU A 71 13.22 -9.16 -6.64
CA GLU A 71 12.18 -9.35 -7.65
C GLU A 71 10.79 -8.97 -7.13
N LEU A 72 10.47 -9.37 -5.90
CA LEU A 72 9.22 -8.99 -5.24
C LEU A 72 9.12 -7.47 -5.13
N ALA A 73 10.16 -6.81 -4.63
CA ALA A 73 10.22 -5.35 -4.52
C ALA A 73 10.02 -4.66 -5.86
N ARG A 74 10.65 -5.16 -6.94
CA ARG A 74 10.45 -4.62 -8.31
C ARG A 74 9.01 -4.76 -8.79
N ARG A 75 8.37 -5.90 -8.54
CA ARG A 75 6.96 -6.14 -8.92
C ARG A 75 6.02 -5.21 -8.17
N GLU A 76 6.20 -5.08 -6.86
CA GLU A 76 5.39 -4.19 -6.02
C GLU A 76 5.61 -2.71 -6.39
N LEU A 77 6.84 -2.29 -6.66
CA LEU A 77 7.12 -0.91 -7.11
C LEU A 77 6.46 -0.61 -8.47
N LYS A 78 6.48 -1.56 -9.40
CA LYS A 78 5.79 -1.42 -10.70
C LYS A 78 4.27 -1.32 -10.51
N LYS A 79 3.70 -2.09 -9.58
CA LYS A 79 2.28 -2.01 -9.21
C LYS A 79 1.95 -0.64 -8.61
N PHE A 80 2.77 -0.16 -7.67
CA PHE A 80 2.62 1.15 -7.04
C PHE A 80 2.53 2.27 -8.08
N HIS A 81 3.53 2.38 -8.97
CA HIS A 81 3.54 3.42 -10.02
C HIS A 81 2.43 3.25 -11.07
N ARG A 82 1.92 2.03 -11.28
CA ARG A 82 0.75 1.81 -12.15
C ARG A 82 -0.50 2.46 -11.53
N ILE A 83 -0.74 2.21 -10.26
CA ILE A 83 -1.89 2.75 -9.53
C ILE A 83 -1.75 4.26 -9.38
N GLU A 84 -0.55 4.74 -9.00
CA GLU A 84 -0.24 6.15 -8.85
C GLU A 84 -0.58 6.96 -10.10
N ARG A 85 -0.13 6.51 -11.28
CA ARG A 85 -0.41 7.19 -12.55
C ARG A 85 -1.91 7.23 -12.88
N LYS A 86 -2.65 6.18 -12.52
CA LYS A 86 -4.10 6.13 -12.75
C LYS A 86 -4.83 7.09 -11.81
N LEU A 87 -4.44 7.16 -10.54
CA LEU A 87 -5.03 8.09 -9.57
C LEU A 87 -4.69 9.55 -9.89
N LYS A 88 -3.46 9.86 -10.34
CA LYS A 88 -3.08 11.19 -10.85
C LYS A 88 -3.96 11.63 -12.02
N LYS A 89 -4.23 10.72 -12.96
CA LYS A 89 -5.13 11.00 -14.11
C LYS A 89 -6.57 11.28 -13.69
N LEU A 90 -7.00 10.77 -12.53
CA LEU A 90 -8.33 11.00 -11.96
C LEU A 90 -8.38 12.25 -11.06
N GLY A 91 -7.25 12.92 -10.81
CA GLY A 91 -7.18 14.10 -9.93
C GLY A 91 -7.37 13.77 -8.43
N VAL A 92 -7.21 12.51 -8.05
CA VAL A 92 -7.38 12.06 -6.66
C VAL A 92 -6.14 12.39 -5.81
N ILE A 93 -4.96 12.42 -6.45
CA ILE A 93 -3.66 12.61 -5.80
C ILE A 93 -2.74 13.52 -6.59
#